data_AF-A0A817RR91-F1
#
_entry.id   AF-A0A817RR91-F1
#
_cell.length_a   1.000
_cell.length_b   1.000
_cell.length_c   1.000
_cell.angle_alpha   90.00
_cell.angle_beta   90.00
_cell.angle_gamma   90.00
#
_symmetry.space_group_name_H-M   'P 1'
#
loop_
_entity.id
_entity.type
_entity.pdbx_description
1 polymer ?
#
loop_
_entity_poly.entity_id
_entity_poly.type
_entity_poly.pdbx_seq_one_letter_code
_entity_poly.pdbx_strand_id
1 'polypeptide(L)'
;RSPILWINSNCDTPSNRTEYMLELMRYVSVDVRGRCGNPSWNESLAIIDPKKLASDKINFVKQYLFTVSIENSLEYDYVTEKLWQPLAAGSVPLYLGAPNIDEWLPCYNYSCIIHLRNFKSVKDVATLINNIAGNKTHYAEYHQWRDEVNVRPSFIKMLNYFQEANQHSMECLLCDMVYRNDHGTIRRKLLAANNPFNDTFPSLV
;
A
#
# COMPACT_ATOMS: atom_id res chain seq x y z
N ARG A 1 12.98 5.40 16.50
CA ARG A 1 12.35 4.62 15.41
C ARG A 1 11.52 5.59 14.57
N SER A 2 11.66 5.59 13.24
CA SER A 2 10.88 6.50 12.40
C SER A 2 9.39 6.10 12.36
N PRO A 3 8.45 7.06 12.23
CA PRO A 3 7.06 6.75 11.90
C PRO A 3 6.84 6.32 10.44
N ILE A 4 7.86 6.42 9.58
CA ILE A 4 7.81 6.15 8.14
C ILE A 4 8.62 4.90 7.82
N LEU A 5 8.05 4.01 7.01
CA LEU A 5 8.68 2.79 6.54
C LEU A 5 8.83 2.75 5.02
N TRP A 6 9.98 2.32 4.52
CA TRP A 6 10.21 2.00 3.11
C TRP A 6 10.73 0.57 2.94
N ILE A 7 9.94 -0.33 2.33
CA ILE A 7 10.30 -1.75 2.15
C ILE A 7 10.36 -2.13 0.67
N ASN A 8 11.52 -1.96 0.03
CA ASN A 8 11.69 -2.27 -1.38
C ASN A 8 12.96 -3.09 -1.65
N SER A 9 12.92 -3.92 -2.69
CA SER A 9 14.05 -4.77 -3.10
C SER A 9 14.41 -4.67 -4.58
N ASN A 10 13.79 -3.73 -5.30
CA ASN A 10 14.10 -3.40 -6.69
C ASN A 10 14.41 -1.89 -6.78
N CYS A 11 15.64 -1.47 -6.96
CA CYS A 11 16.01 -0.08 -6.64
C CYS A 11 16.14 0.78 -7.89
N ASP A 12 16.55 0.16 -8.98
CA ASP A 12 16.59 0.76 -10.31
C ASP A 12 15.25 0.48 -11.00
N THR A 13 14.40 1.50 -11.06
CA THR A 13 13.02 1.35 -11.55
C THR A 13 12.61 2.58 -12.35
N PRO A 14 11.79 2.44 -13.41
CA PRO A 14 11.32 3.56 -14.23
C PRO A 14 10.67 4.73 -13.47
N SER A 15 10.13 4.50 -12.26
CA SER A 15 9.56 5.56 -11.42
C SER A 15 10.59 6.48 -10.73
N ASN A 16 11.90 6.22 -10.84
CA ASN A 16 12.97 6.95 -10.12
C ASN A 16 12.70 7.03 -8.61
N ARG A 17 12.16 5.95 -8.03
CA ARG A 17 11.75 5.93 -6.62
C ARG A 17 12.91 6.08 -5.65
N THR A 18 14.11 5.63 -6.04
CA THR A 18 15.29 5.70 -5.18
C THR A 18 15.73 7.15 -5.03
N GLU A 19 15.70 7.93 -6.10
CA GLU A 19 15.99 9.36 -6.12
C GLU A 19 14.98 10.14 -5.27
N TYR A 20 13.69 9.82 -5.41
CA TYR A 20 12.64 10.41 -4.57
C TYR A 20 12.90 10.16 -3.09
N MET A 21 13.25 8.92 -2.73
CA MET A 21 13.50 8.53 -1.35
C MET A 21 14.77 9.14 -0.77
N LEU A 22 15.83 9.23 -1.57
CA LEU A 22 17.06 9.93 -1.20
C LEU A 22 16.78 11.40 -0.85
N GLU A 23 15.97 12.09 -1.64
CA GLU A 23 15.59 13.47 -1.35
C GLU A 23 14.68 13.55 -0.10
N LEU A 24 13.73 12.64 0.07
CA LEU A 24 12.82 12.62 1.24
C LEU A 24 13.58 12.43 2.56
N MET A 25 14.57 11.53 2.56
CA MET A 25 15.39 11.24 3.74
C MET A 25 16.24 12.42 4.21
N ARG A 26 16.42 13.46 3.39
CA ARG A 26 17.09 14.70 3.81
C ARG A 26 16.23 15.55 4.76
N TYR A 27 14.91 15.37 4.75
CA TYR A 27 13.98 16.19 5.51
C TYR A 27 13.27 15.42 6.64
N VAL A 28 13.11 14.10 6.51
CA VAL A 28 12.48 13.23 7.51
C VAL A 28 13.23 11.92 7.65
N SER A 29 13.29 11.38 8.88
CA SER A 29 13.83 10.04 9.12
C SER A 29 12.91 8.99 8.49
N VAL A 30 13.47 7.98 7.83
CA VAL A 30 12.72 6.84 7.25
C VAL A 30 13.41 5.54 7.65
N ASP A 31 12.66 4.58 8.19
CA ASP A 31 13.17 3.24 8.41
C ASP A 31 13.17 2.47 7.07
N VAL A 32 14.33 2.03 6.60
CA VAL A 32 14.48 1.31 5.32
C VAL A 32 14.63 -0.19 5.55
N ARG A 33 13.93 -1.01 4.76
CA ARG A 33 14.04 -2.48 4.76
C ARG A 33 14.08 -3.01 3.32
N GLY A 34 14.64 -4.21 3.16
CA GLY A 34 14.86 -4.81 1.85
C GLY A 34 16.18 -4.36 1.18
N ARG A 35 16.38 -4.76 -0.08
CA ARG A 35 17.66 -4.56 -0.79
C ARG A 35 17.95 -3.12 -1.22
N CYS A 36 16.98 -2.21 -1.13
CA CYS A 36 17.20 -0.80 -1.45
C CYS A 36 17.75 0.03 -0.29
N GLY A 37 17.92 -0.58 0.89
CA GLY A 37 18.76 0.00 1.93
C GLY A 37 20.24 -0.15 1.58
N ASN A 38 20.99 0.94 1.62
CA ASN A 38 22.44 0.88 1.54
C ASN A 38 23.01 0.59 2.94
N PRO A 39 23.92 -0.39 3.10
CA PRO A 39 24.62 -0.64 4.36
C PRO A 39 25.34 0.60 4.91
N SER A 40 25.81 1.50 4.04
CA SER A 40 26.48 2.74 4.44
C SER A 40 25.54 3.83 4.95
N TRP A 41 24.21 3.65 4.89
CA TRP A 41 23.21 4.63 5.34
C TRP A 41 22.73 4.40 6.78
N ASN A 42 23.11 3.29 7.41
CA ASN A 42 23.06 3.04 8.87
C ASN A 42 23.42 1.57 9.19
N GLU A 43 24.36 1.33 10.11
CA GLU A 43 24.68 -0.02 10.64
C GLU A 43 23.48 -0.68 11.35
N SER A 44 22.48 0.10 11.76
CA SER A 44 21.29 -0.38 12.48
C SER A 44 20.15 -0.87 11.57
N LEU A 45 20.25 -0.70 10.24
CA LEU A 45 19.21 -1.11 9.30
C LEU A 45 19.43 -2.58 8.91
N ALA A 46 18.94 -3.49 9.74
CA ALA A 46 18.93 -4.91 9.43
C ALA A 46 18.28 -5.14 8.05
N ILE A 47 19.05 -5.67 7.10
CA ILE A 47 18.55 -6.19 5.83
C ILE A 47 17.74 -7.45 6.16
N ILE A 48 16.43 -7.29 6.36
CA ILE A 48 15.54 -8.44 6.54
C ILE A 48 15.12 -8.92 5.16
N ASP A 49 15.40 -10.19 4.88
CA ASP A 49 14.96 -10.86 3.65
C ASP A 49 13.43 -10.72 3.48
N PRO A 50 12.96 -10.12 2.36
CA PRO A 50 11.53 -10.00 2.07
C PRO A 50 10.77 -11.32 2.15
N LYS A 51 11.42 -12.46 1.86
CA LYS A 51 10.80 -13.79 1.96
C LYS A 51 10.52 -14.21 3.41
N LYS A 52 11.36 -13.79 4.36
CA LYS A 52 11.10 -13.98 5.80
C LYS A 52 10.03 -13.02 6.32
N LEU A 53 9.87 -11.87 5.65
CA LEU A 53 8.83 -10.91 5.96
C LEU A 53 7.45 -11.35 5.41
N ALA A 54 7.36 -12.21 4.39
CA ALA A 54 6.11 -12.44 3.65
C ALA A 54 4.93 -12.93 4.50
N SER A 55 5.14 -13.77 5.52
CA SER A 55 4.07 -14.19 6.44
C SER A 55 3.73 -13.15 7.52
N ASP A 56 4.64 -12.21 7.81
CA ASP A 56 4.53 -11.23 8.90
C ASP A 56 4.61 -9.76 8.43
N LYS A 57 4.54 -9.50 7.11
CA LYS A 57 4.82 -8.17 6.54
C LYS A 57 3.78 -7.17 7.01
N ILE A 58 2.51 -7.56 7.02
CA ILE A 58 1.41 -6.72 7.52
C ILE A 58 1.60 -6.43 9.01
N ASN A 59 1.95 -7.44 9.83
CA ASN A 59 2.24 -7.27 11.26
C ASN A 59 3.43 -6.33 11.51
N PHE A 60 4.45 -6.40 10.66
CA PHE A 60 5.59 -5.50 10.73
C PHE A 60 5.23 -4.07 10.32
N VAL A 61 4.48 -3.91 9.23
CA VAL A 61 4.02 -2.61 8.70
C VAL A 61 3.10 -1.90 9.71
N LYS A 62 2.29 -2.64 10.46
CA LYS A 62 1.37 -2.12 11.49
C LYS A 62 2.05 -1.24 12.55
N GLN A 63 3.37 -1.33 12.68
CA GLN A 63 4.17 -0.56 13.64
C GLN A 63 4.53 0.85 13.15
N TYR A 64 4.10 1.24 11.94
CA TYR A 64 4.44 2.50 11.30
C TYR A 64 3.19 3.28 10.88
N LEU A 65 3.21 4.59 11.12
CA LEU A 65 2.11 5.49 10.71
C LEU A 65 2.04 5.60 9.18
N PHE A 66 3.20 5.68 8.52
CA PHE A 66 3.27 5.85 7.08
C PHE A 66 4.11 4.75 6.44
N THR A 67 3.67 4.28 5.28
CA THR A 67 4.45 3.39 4.43
C THR A 67 4.63 4.01 3.06
N VAL A 68 5.87 4.04 2.57
CA VAL A 68 6.18 4.50 1.23
C VAL A 68 5.71 3.47 0.21
N SER A 69 4.78 3.89 -0.64
CA SER A 69 4.10 3.06 -1.64
C SER A 69 4.37 3.59 -3.05
N ILE A 70 5.65 3.69 -3.41
CA ILE A 70 6.07 4.09 -4.77
C ILE A 70 6.24 2.83 -5.63
N GLU A 71 5.45 2.75 -6.69
CA GLU A 71 5.47 1.64 -7.65
C GLU A 71 6.77 1.61 -8.46
N ASN A 72 7.06 0.47 -9.11
CA ASN A 72 8.23 0.36 -9.97
C ASN A 72 8.09 1.22 -11.25
N SER A 73 6.88 1.43 -11.74
CA SER A 73 6.55 2.28 -12.89
C SER A 73 5.27 3.06 -12.62
N LEU A 74 5.02 4.12 -13.38
CA LEU A 74 3.86 5.02 -13.23
C LEU A 74 2.84 4.76 -14.35
N GLU A 75 2.48 3.49 -14.54
CA GLU A 75 1.63 2.98 -15.62
C GLU A 75 0.15 2.97 -15.20
N TYR A 76 -0.75 3.16 -16.16
CA TYR A 76 -2.20 3.04 -15.92
C TYR A 76 -2.53 1.63 -15.40
N ASP A 77 -3.43 1.54 -14.42
CA ASP A 77 -3.82 0.29 -13.74
C ASP A 77 -2.69 -0.49 -13.03
N TYR A 78 -1.46 0.01 -13.02
CA TYR A 78 -0.35 -0.65 -12.31
C TYR A 78 -0.41 -0.37 -10.80
N VAL A 79 -1.30 -1.10 -10.14
CA VAL A 79 -1.52 -1.07 -8.69
C VAL A 79 -1.14 -2.43 -8.11
N THR A 80 -0.25 -2.45 -7.12
CA THR A 80 0.29 -3.69 -6.56
C THR A 80 0.02 -3.83 -5.05
N GLU A 81 0.67 -4.81 -4.42
CA GLU A 81 0.66 -5.00 -2.98
C GLU A 81 1.15 -3.80 -2.17
N LYS A 82 1.89 -2.89 -2.80
CA LYS A 82 2.38 -1.66 -2.17
C LYS A 82 1.24 -0.72 -1.78
N LEU A 83 0.10 -0.76 -2.45
CA LEU A 83 -1.08 0.01 -2.02
C LEU A 83 -1.81 -0.69 -0.88
N TRP A 84 -2.21 -1.95 -1.08
CA TRP A 84 -3.19 -2.57 -0.19
C TRP A 84 -2.59 -3.14 1.10
N GLN A 85 -1.32 -3.55 1.13
CA GLN A 85 -0.71 -4.08 2.35
C GLN A 85 -0.58 -3.02 3.46
N PRO A 86 -0.15 -1.77 3.19
CA PRO A 86 -0.16 -0.73 4.21
C PRO A 86 -1.55 -0.37 4.68
N LEU A 87 -2.51 -0.26 3.74
CA LEU A 87 -3.91 -0.08 4.09
C LEU A 87 -4.35 -1.20 5.04
N ALA A 88 -4.15 -2.47 4.68
CA ALA A 88 -4.39 -3.65 5.53
C ALA A 88 -3.81 -3.52 6.94
N ALA A 89 -2.57 -3.02 7.04
CA ALA A 89 -1.84 -2.90 8.28
C ALA A 89 -2.24 -1.69 9.16
N GLY A 90 -3.08 -0.77 8.67
CA GLY A 90 -3.37 0.47 9.39
C GLY A 90 -2.33 1.57 9.16
N SER A 91 -1.44 1.41 8.19
CA SER A 91 -0.42 2.39 7.83
C SER A 91 -0.89 3.19 6.60
N VAL A 92 -0.78 4.52 6.63
CA VAL A 92 -1.21 5.39 5.52
C VAL A 92 -0.19 5.31 4.38
N PRO A 93 -0.60 4.91 3.16
CA PRO A 93 0.28 4.89 1.99
C PRO A 93 0.72 6.30 1.57
N LEU A 94 2.02 6.50 1.39
CA LEU A 94 2.61 7.61 0.64
C LEU A 94 2.74 7.15 -0.82
N TYR A 95 1.71 7.41 -1.63
CA TYR A 95 1.54 6.72 -2.91
C TYR A 95 2.04 7.53 -4.11
N LEU A 96 2.79 6.85 -4.98
CA LEU A 96 3.14 7.32 -6.33
C LEU A 96 3.17 6.10 -7.28
N GLY A 97 2.25 6.06 -8.23
CA GLY A 97 2.09 4.91 -9.14
C GLY A 97 1.10 5.23 -10.24
N ALA A 98 0.07 4.38 -10.38
CA ALA A 98 -0.94 4.48 -11.43
C ALA A 98 -1.62 5.86 -11.49
N PRO A 99 -1.69 6.51 -12.67
CA PRO A 99 -2.41 7.78 -12.85
C PRO A 99 -3.86 7.76 -12.34
N ASN A 100 -4.55 6.63 -12.49
CA ASN A 100 -5.95 6.42 -12.09
C ASN A 100 -6.12 5.74 -10.72
N ILE A 101 -5.15 5.89 -9.80
CA ILE A 101 -5.20 5.25 -8.48
C ILE A 101 -6.52 5.47 -7.72
N ASP A 102 -7.16 6.62 -7.91
CA ASP A 102 -8.43 7.01 -7.29
C ASP A 102 -9.57 5.99 -7.55
N GLU A 103 -9.51 5.29 -8.69
CA GLU A 103 -10.45 4.22 -9.04
C GLU A 103 -10.27 2.98 -8.18
N TRP A 104 -9.08 2.78 -7.60
CA TRP A 104 -8.65 1.59 -6.87
C TRP A 104 -8.56 1.80 -5.36
N LEU A 105 -8.88 3.00 -4.84
CA LEU A 105 -8.85 3.27 -3.40
C LEU A 105 -10.05 2.65 -2.69
N PRO A 106 -9.97 2.33 -1.38
CA PRO A 106 -11.16 1.93 -0.62
C PRO A 106 -12.11 3.10 -0.35
N CYS A 107 -11.56 4.31 -0.19
CA CYS A 107 -12.27 5.51 0.22
C CYS A 107 -12.83 6.30 -0.97
N TYR A 108 -14.02 6.91 -0.82
CA TYR A 108 -14.61 7.72 -1.88
C TYR A 108 -14.02 9.12 -2.02
N ASN A 109 -13.57 9.70 -0.91
CA ASN A 109 -13.00 11.05 -0.82
C ASN A 109 -11.49 11.12 -1.11
N TYR A 110 -10.86 9.98 -1.46
CA TYR A 110 -9.42 9.86 -1.75
C TYR A 110 -8.49 10.20 -0.56
N SER A 111 -9.03 10.38 0.65
CA SER A 111 -8.24 10.76 1.83
C SER A 111 -7.47 9.61 2.45
N CYS A 112 -7.68 8.37 2.02
CA CYS A 112 -7.07 7.18 2.61
C CYS A 112 -5.59 6.97 2.24
N ILE A 113 -5.05 7.82 1.36
CA ILE A 113 -3.64 7.85 0.97
C ILE A 113 -3.12 9.29 0.92
N ILE A 114 -1.80 9.45 0.91
CA ILE A 114 -1.14 10.72 0.57
C ILE A 114 -0.64 10.62 -0.87
N HIS A 115 -1.27 11.37 -1.77
CA HIS A 115 -0.90 11.42 -3.19
C HIS A 115 0.39 12.22 -3.38
N LEU A 116 1.53 11.54 -3.48
CA LEU A 116 2.84 12.19 -3.61
C LEU A 116 2.95 13.08 -4.86
N ARG A 117 2.20 12.75 -5.93
CA ARG A 117 2.14 13.55 -7.16
C ARG A 117 1.50 14.94 -7.00
N ASN A 118 0.73 15.16 -5.93
CA ASN A 118 0.03 16.43 -5.71
C ASN A 118 0.93 17.50 -5.06
N PHE A 119 2.16 17.13 -4.68
CA PHE A 119 3.09 18.02 -4.01
C PHE A 119 4.05 18.65 -5.01
N LYS A 120 4.34 19.94 -4.82
CA LYS A 120 5.30 20.68 -5.64
C LYS A 120 6.74 20.27 -5.35
N SER A 121 7.02 19.81 -4.13
CA SER A 121 8.34 19.36 -3.72
C SER A 121 8.28 18.23 -2.69
N VAL A 122 9.36 17.44 -2.62
CA VAL A 122 9.53 16.39 -1.60
C VAL A 122 9.60 16.98 -0.18
N LYS A 123 10.09 18.22 -0.04
CA LYS A 123 10.11 18.96 1.22
C LYS A 123 8.69 19.26 1.73
N ASP A 124 7.75 19.53 0.85
CA ASP A 124 6.34 19.75 1.24
C ASP A 124 5.71 18.46 1.78
N VAL A 125 6.07 17.31 1.18
CA VAL A 125 5.66 15.98 1.68
C VAL A 125 6.20 15.74 3.09
N ALA A 126 7.49 15.99 3.30
CA ALA A 126 8.12 15.89 4.62
C ALA A 126 7.45 16.79 5.66
N THR A 127 7.11 18.03 5.28
CA THR A 127 6.42 18.99 6.15
C THR A 127 5.04 18.48 6.54
N LEU A 128 4.26 17.98 5.58
CA LEU A 128 2.95 17.39 5.86
C LEU A 128 3.06 16.17 6.79
N ILE A 129 4.00 15.25 6.51
CA ILE A 129 4.17 14.05 7.33
C ILE A 129 4.48 14.40 8.78
N ASN A 130 5.37 15.36 9.03
CA ASN A 130 5.67 15.82 10.40
C ASN A 130 4.44 16.41 11.09
N ASN A 131 3.62 17.18 10.36
CA ASN A 131 2.40 17.77 10.91
C ASN A 131 1.36 16.69 11.29
N ILE A 132 1.19 15.66 10.45
CA ILE A 132 0.23 14.57 10.71
C ILE A 132 0.77 13.63 11.79
N ALA A 133 2.06 13.28 11.77
CA ALA A 133 2.67 12.37 12.75
C ALA A 133 2.55 12.91 14.20
N GLY A 134 2.53 14.23 14.37
CA GLY A 134 2.32 14.88 15.68
C GLY A 134 0.85 15.06 16.08
N ASN A 135 -0.11 14.78 15.20
CA ASN A 135 -1.54 15.05 15.42
C ASN A 135 -2.40 13.80 15.14
N LYS A 136 -2.78 13.10 16.23
CA LYS A 136 -3.61 11.89 16.15
C LYS A 136 -4.96 12.11 15.49
N THR A 137 -5.57 13.28 15.67
CA THR A 137 -6.87 13.60 15.07
C THR A 137 -6.76 13.67 13.56
N HIS A 138 -5.76 14.40 13.04
CA HIS A 138 -5.52 14.46 11.60
C HIS A 138 -5.12 13.09 11.03
N TYR A 139 -4.34 12.29 11.77
CA TYR A 139 -4.00 10.95 11.33
C TYR A 139 -5.23 10.04 11.23
N ALA A 140 -6.18 10.14 12.17
CA ALA A 140 -7.41 9.34 12.17
C ALA A 140 -8.31 9.63 10.96
N GLU A 141 -8.25 10.83 10.37
CA GLU A 141 -9.01 11.18 9.16
C GLU A 141 -8.69 10.27 7.96
N TYR A 142 -7.45 9.76 7.86
CA TYR A 142 -7.02 8.81 6.83
C TYR A 142 -7.64 7.41 6.99
N HIS A 143 -8.32 7.16 8.11
CA HIS A 143 -8.89 5.86 8.48
C HIS A 143 -10.42 5.88 8.58
N GLN A 144 -11.09 7.01 8.32
CA GLN A 144 -12.56 7.11 8.37
C GLN A 144 -13.27 6.09 7.47
N TRP A 145 -12.68 5.76 6.32
CA TRP A 145 -13.21 4.79 5.37
C TRP A 145 -13.40 3.37 5.95
N ARG A 146 -12.78 3.07 7.09
CA ARG A 146 -12.88 1.78 7.77
C ARG A 146 -14.23 1.57 8.44
N ASP A 147 -14.84 2.67 8.89
CA ASP A 147 -16.14 2.68 9.55
C ASP A 147 -17.27 2.91 8.53
N GLU A 148 -16.93 3.18 7.27
CA GLU A 148 -17.89 3.34 6.20
C GLU A 148 -18.50 1.99 5.80
N VAL A 149 -19.82 1.96 5.68
CA VAL A 149 -20.56 0.78 5.19
C VAL A 149 -20.21 0.44 3.74
N ASN A 150 -19.68 1.42 2.99
CA ASN A 150 -19.50 1.35 1.55
C ASN A 150 -18.03 1.53 1.15
N VAL A 151 -17.24 0.47 1.22
CA VAL A 151 -15.92 0.41 0.56
C VAL A 151 -16.11 0.30 -0.95
N ARG A 152 -15.29 1.00 -1.75
CA ARG A 152 -15.37 0.95 -3.22
C ARG A 152 -15.30 -0.50 -3.75
N PRO A 153 -16.25 -0.94 -4.61
CA PRO A 153 -16.24 -2.30 -5.16
C PRO A 153 -15.00 -2.67 -5.95
N SER A 154 -14.36 -1.71 -6.62
CA SER A 154 -13.10 -1.89 -7.36
C SER A 154 -11.96 -2.31 -6.43
N PHE A 155 -11.85 -1.70 -5.26
CA PHE A 155 -10.86 -2.10 -4.24
C PHE A 155 -11.12 -3.53 -3.74
N ILE A 156 -12.38 -3.88 -3.47
CA ILE A 156 -12.74 -5.26 -3.07
C ILE A 156 -12.37 -6.27 -4.16
N LYS A 157 -12.69 -5.96 -5.43
CA LYS A 157 -12.34 -6.80 -6.58
C LYS A 157 -10.82 -6.98 -6.69
N MET A 158 -10.06 -5.90 -6.54
CA MET A 158 -8.59 -5.92 -6.55
C MET A 158 -8.04 -6.80 -5.42
N LEU A 159 -8.56 -6.68 -4.19
CA LEU A 159 -8.14 -7.52 -3.06
C LEU A 159 -8.41 -9.00 -3.30
N ASN A 160 -9.61 -9.35 -3.80
CA ASN A 160 -9.96 -10.72 -4.11
C ASN A 160 -9.03 -11.31 -5.18
N TYR A 161 -8.70 -10.53 -6.21
CA TYR A 161 -7.72 -10.94 -7.22
C TYR A 161 -6.36 -11.27 -6.60
N PHE A 162 -5.84 -10.43 -5.69
CA PHE A 162 -4.58 -10.70 -5.01
C PHE A 162 -4.64 -11.92 -4.08
N GLN A 163 -5.78 -12.20 -3.45
CA GLN A 163 -5.96 -13.40 -2.64
C GLN A 163 -5.97 -14.67 -3.50
N GLU A 164 -6.73 -14.65 -4.61
CA GLU A 164 -6.81 -15.77 -5.54
C GLU A 164 -5.45 -16.04 -6.22
N ALA A 165 -4.71 -14.99 -6.59
CA ALA A 165 -3.38 -15.10 -7.20
C ALA A 165 -2.31 -15.69 -6.28
N ASN A 166 -2.52 -15.65 -4.96
CA ASN A 166 -1.66 -16.34 -4.00
C ASN A 166 -2.01 -17.82 -3.82
N GLN A 167 -3.20 -18.25 -4.26
CA GLN A 167 -3.69 -19.63 -4.10
C GLN A 167 -3.58 -20.46 -5.38
N HIS A 168 -3.58 -19.80 -6.54
CA HIS A 168 -3.63 -20.45 -7.84
C HIS A 168 -2.51 -19.96 -8.75
N SER A 169 -2.08 -20.81 -9.68
CA SER A 169 -1.16 -20.39 -10.73
C SER A 169 -1.84 -19.38 -11.67
N MET A 170 -1.03 -18.53 -12.31
CA MET A 170 -1.54 -17.50 -13.24
C MET A 170 -2.34 -18.12 -14.39
N GLU A 171 -1.94 -19.29 -14.85
CA GLU A 171 -2.64 -20.05 -15.90
C GLU A 171 -4.05 -20.45 -15.43
N CYS A 172 -4.18 -20.89 -14.18
CA CYS A 172 -5.47 -21.28 -13.61
C CYS A 172 -6.42 -20.08 -13.46
N LEU A 173 -5.90 -18.95 -12.98
CA LEU A 173 -6.69 -17.71 -12.87
C LEU A 173 -7.16 -17.21 -14.23
N LEU A 174 -6.29 -17.27 -15.25
CA LEU A 174 -6.64 -16.89 -16.61
C LEU A 174 -7.73 -17.80 -17.18
N CYS A 175 -7.59 -19.13 -17.00
CA CYS A 175 -8.61 -20.09 -17.42
C CYS A 175 -9.97 -19.82 -16.76
N ASP A 176 -9.99 -19.53 -15.46
CA ASP A 176 -11.23 -19.24 -14.75
C ASP A 176 -11.85 -17.91 -15.20
N MET A 177 -11.04 -16.88 -15.45
CA MET A 177 -11.52 -15.60 -16.00
C MET A 177 -12.15 -15.77 -17.39
N VAL A 178 -11.49 -16.51 -18.30
CA VAL A 178 -12.00 -16.81 -19.64
C VAL A 178 -13.29 -17.61 -19.55
N TYR A 179 -13.30 -18.68 -18.74
CA TYR A 179 -14.47 -19.53 -18.54
C TYR A 179 -15.68 -18.74 -18.00
N ARG A 180 -15.47 -17.83 -17.04
CA ARG A 180 -16.54 -17.00 -16.48
C ARG A 180 -17.10 -15.98 -17.49
N ASN A 181 -16.24 -15.41 -18.34
CA ASN A 181 -16.67 -14.49 -19.40
C ASN A 181 -17.47 -15.21 -20.49
N ASP A 182 -17.05 -16.41 -20.91
CA ASP A 182 -17.71 -17.15 -22.00
C ASP A 182 -19.02 -17.82 -21.56
N HIS A 183 -19.13 -18.22 -20.29
CA HIS A 183 -20.29 -18.99 -19.81
C HIS A 183 -21.26 -18.20 -18.91
N GLY A 184 -21.10 -16.87 -18.79
CA GLY A 184 -22.04 -15.98 -18.09
C GLY A 184 -22.33 -16.38 -16.63
N THR A 185 -21.49 -17.21 -16.02
CA THR A 185 -21.75 -17.77 -14.69
C THR A 185 -21.33 -16.76 -13.64
N ILE A 186 -22.24 -15.82 -13.34
CA ILE A 186 -22.23 -15.09 -12.07
C ILE A 186 -22.50 -16.12 -10.98
N ARG A 187 -21.47 -16.80 -10.48
CA ARG A 187 -21.56 -17.43 -9.16
C ARG A 187 -21.73 -16.28 -8.18
N ARG A 188 -22.97 -16.07 -7.73
CA ARG A 188 -23.35 -15.25 -6.57
C ARG A 188 -22.75 -15.83 -5.28
N LYS A 189 -21.41 -15.93 -5.21
CA LYS A 189 -20.66 -16.26 -3.99
C LYS A 189 -19.69 -15.15 -3.58
N LEU A 190 -19.60 -14.05 -4.34
CA LEU A 190 -18.80 -12.87 -3.96
C LEU A 190 -19.59 -11.79 -3.19
N LEU A 191 -20.91 -11.95 -3.00
CA LEU A 191 -21.73 -11.06 -2.17
C LEU A 191 -22.08 -11.64 -0.79
N ALA A 192 -21.46 -12.76 -0.42
CA ALA A 192 -21.60 -13.35 0.92
C ALA A 192 -20.23 -13.72 1.52
N ALA A 193 -19.16 -13.06 1.08
CA ALA A 193 -18.00 -12.95 1.95
C ALA A 193 -18.41 -11.99 3.06
N ASN A 194 -18.67 -12.53 4.25
CA ASN A 194 -18.66 -11.76 5.48
C ASN A 194 -17.53 -10.75 5.39
N ASN A 195 -17.86 -9.50 5.66
CA ASN A 195 -16.94 -8.38 5.63
C ASN A 195 -15.50 -8.82 6.03
N PRO A 196 -14.57 -9.00 5.08
CA PRO A 196 -13.21 -9.45 5.39
C PRO A 196 -12.44 -8.41 6.21
N PHE A 197 -13.04 -7.23 6.43
CA PHE A 197 -12.52 -6.17 7.26
C PHE A 197 -12.52 -6.50 8.76
N ASN A 198 -13.42 -7.38 9.26
CA ASN A 198 -13.48 -7.70 10.69
C ASN A 198 -12.26 -8.48 11.22
N ASP A 199 -11.66 -9.35 10.41
CA ASP A 199 -10.49 -10.14 10.83
C ASP A 199 -9.15 -9.50 10.42
N THR A 200 -9.15 -8.65 9.39
CA THR A 200 -7.92 -8.11 8.79
C THR A 200 -7.56 -6.72 9.31
N PHE A 201 -8.52 -5.97 9.84
CA PHE A 201 -8.33 -4.60 10.31
C PHE A 201 -8.89 -4.47 11.73
N PRO A 202 -8.15 -4.93 12.76
CA PRO A 202 -8.56 -4.68 14.12
C PRO A 202 -8.69 -3.17 14.32
N SER A 203 -9.81 -2.75 14.90
CA SER A 203 -10.08 -1.38 15.31
C SER A 203 -8.88 -0.85 16.11
N LEU A 204 -8.12 0.06 15.49
CA LEU A 204 -7.06 0.81 16.16
C LEU A 204 -7.61 2.20 16.43
N VAL A 205 -8.24 2.33 17.60
CA VAL A 205 -8.24 3.57 18.39
C VAL A 205 -7.12 3.46 19.41
#